data_AF-A0A3D4BD12-F1
#
_entry.id   AF-A0A3D4BD12-F1
#
_cell.length_a   1.000
_cell.length_b   1.000
_cell.length_c   1.000
_cell.angle_alpha   90.00
_cell.angle_beta   90.00
_cell.angle_gamma   90.00
#
_symmetry.space_group_name_H-M   'P 1'
#
loop_
_entity.id
_entity.type
_entity.pdbx_description
1 polymer ?
#
loop_
_entity_poly.entity_id
_entity_poly.type
_entity_poly.pdbx_seq_one_letter_code
_entity_poly.pdbx_strand_id
1 'polypeptide(L)' 'MKNTPAQISVYKAGKTQEHVQPQAAWEWAFKRADEHFIQCIIEDTPPRSTGADAIRDLEIFDEVFRRFV' A
#
# COMPACT_ATOMS: atom_id res chain seq x y z
N MET A 1 -8.04 17.44 0.32
CA MET A 1 -8.61 16.16 0.79
C MET A 1 -7.79 15.75 2.01
N LYS A 2 -8.37 15.67 3.21
CA LYS A 2 -7.61 15.19 4.37
C LYS A 2 -7.34 13.70 4.12
N ASN A 3 -6.08 13.28 4.14
CA ASN A 3 -5.73 11.87 4.00
C ASN A 3 -6.43 11.12 5.16
N THR A 4 -7.58 10.52 4.89
CA THR A 4 -8.41 9.87 5.90
C THR A 4 -9.00 8.65 5.20
N PRO A 5 -8.89 7.45 5.81
CA PRO A 5 -9.35 6.24 5.17
C PRO A 5 -10.87 6.29 4.98
N ALA A 6 -11.36 5.53 4.00
CA ALA A 6 -12.79 5.32 3.83
C ALA A 6 -13.35 4.60 5.07
N GLN A 7 -14.50 5.05 5.55
CA GLN A 7 -15.24 4.33 6.60
C GLN A 7 -16.09 3.24 5.94
N ILE A 8 -15.87 2.00 6.37
CA ILE A 8 -16.61 0.82 5.88
C ILE A 8 -17.44 0.28 7.04
N SER A 9 -18.72 0.00 6.80
CA SER A 9 -19.60 -0.68 7.74
C SER A 9 -20.07 -1.99 7.13
N VAL A 10 -19.87 -3.10 7.84
CA VAL A 10 -20.24 -4.45 7.42
C VAL A 10 -21.37 -4.95 8.31
N TYR A 11 -22.50 -5.27 7.71
CA TYR A 11 -23.64 -5.89 8.38
C TYR A 11 -23.68 -7.37 8.01
N LYS A 12 -23.63 -8.25 9.02
CA LYS A 12 -23.81 -9.69 8.83
C LYS A 12 -25.14 -10.11 9.43
N ALA A 13 -26.03 -10.66 8.59
CA ALA A 13 -27.30 -11.23 9.00
C ALA A 13 -27.16 -12.76 9.18
N GLY A 14 -27.70 -13.30 10.28
CA GLY A 14 -27.63 -14.72 10.65
C GLY A 14 -28.40 -15.00 11.94
N LYS A 15 -28.07 -16.08 12.67
CA LYS A 15 -28.68 -16.38 13.99
C LYS A 15 -28.42 -15.26 15.02
N THR A 16 -27.32 -14.54 14.87
CA THR A 16 -26.99 -13.32 15.62
C THR A 16 -26.66 -12.24 14.61
N GLN A 17 -27.18 -11.02 14.80
CA GLN A 17 -26.84 -9.89 13.95
C GLN A 17 -25.53 -9.27 14.42
N GLU A 18 -24.58 -9.08 13.51
CA GLU A 18 -23.30 -8.45 13.79
C GLU A 18 -23.10 -7.22 12.91
N HIS A 19 -22.63 -6.13 13.54
CA HIS A 19 -22.20 -4.92 12.87
C HIS A 19 -20.72 -4.71 13.16
N VAL A 20 -19.91 -4.63 12.10
CA VAL A 20 -18.46 -4.45 12.20
C VAL A 20 -18.06 -3.22 11.39
N GLN A 21 -17.34 -2.30 12.02
CA GLN A 21 -16.64 -1.21 11.33
C GLN A 21 -15.15 -1.50 11.32
N PRO A 22 -14.63 -2.17 10.28
CA PRO A 22 -13.21 -2.44 10.20
C PRO A 22 -12.45 -1.11 10.14
N GLN A 23 -11.57 -0.93 11.11
CA GLN A 23 -10.60 0.17 11.11
C GLN A 23 -9.40 -0.33 10.30
N ALA A 24 -9.14 0.29 9.15
CA ALA A 24 -7.88 0.09 8.46
C ALA A 24 -6.78 0.70 9.33
N ALA A 25 -5.67 -0.04 9.51
CA ALA A 25 -4.44 0.54 10.04
C ALA A 25 -3.93 1.56 9.01
N TRP A 26 -4.40 2.79 9.14
CA TRP A 26 -4.11 3.87 8.21
C TRP A 26 -3.15 4.85 8.87
N GLU A 27 -2.02 5.05 8.21
CA GLU A 27 -1.02 6.06 8.56
C GLU A 27 -0.54 6.75 7.28
N TRP A 28 0.21 7.84 7.45
CA TRP A 28 0.76 8.56 6.33
C TRP A 28 1.84 7.72 5.62
N ALA A 29 1.57 7.35 4.36
CA ALA A 29 2.41 6.43 3.59
C ALA A 29 3.87 6.90 3.45
N PHE A 30 4.10 8.21 3.31
CA PHE A 30 5.46 8.76 3.21
C PHE A 30 6.25 8.59 4.51
N LYS A 31 5.64 8.87 5.67
CA LYS A 31 6.27 8.59 6.98
C LYS A 31 6.67 7.13 7.12
N ARG A 32 5.78 6.22 6.74
CA ARG A 32 6.03 4.77 6.76
C ARG A 32 7.18 4.37 5.82
N ALA A 33 7.29 5.02 4.66
CA ALA A 33 8.38 4.78 3.72
C ALA A 33 9.73 5.27 4.28
N ASP A 34 9.75 6.45 4.90
CA ASP A 34 10.95 7.00 5.54
C ASP A 34 11.43 6.13 6.71
N GLU A 35 10.50 5.68 7.56
CA GLU A 35 10.78 4.75 8.66
C GLU A 35 11.34 3.42 8.14
N HIS A 36 10.75 2.87 7.08
CA HIS A 36 11.22 1.63 6.44
C HIS A 36 12.63 1.80 5.86
N PHE A 37 12.91 2.95 5.23
CA PHE A 37 14.25 3.25 4.70
C PHE A 37 15.31 3.29 5.80
N ILE A 38 15.03 3.97 6.92
CA ILE A 38 15.93 4.01 8.08
C ILE A 38 16.15 2.60 8.63
N GLN A 39 15.09 1.79 8.75
CA GLN A 39 15.20 0.42 9.24
C GLN A 39 16.12 -0.44 8.36
N CYS A 40 15.97 -0.35 7.04
CA CYS A 40 16.84 -1.05 6.10
C CYS A 40 18.31 -0.68 6.24
N ILE A 41 18.62 0.60 6.51
CA ILE A 41 20.01 1.03 6.79
C ILE A 41 20.52 0.41 8.09
N ILE A 42 19.71 0.40 9.15
CA ILE A 42 20.10 -0.15 10.46
C ILE A 42 20.34 -1.66 10.38
N GLU A 43 19.49 -2.37 9.64
CA GLU A 43 19.53 -3.83 9.52
C GLU A 43 20.48 -4.36 8.44
N ASP A 44 21.05 -3.47 7.61
CA ASP A 44 21.79 -3.83 6.39
C ASP A 44 20.98 -4.75 5.46
N THR A 45 19.69 -4.43 5.29
CA THR A 45 18.76 -5.18 4.44
C THR A 45 18.28 -4.33 3.26
N PRO A 46 18.01 -4.94 2.09
CA PRO A 46 17.47 -4.19 0.95
C PRO A 46 16.04 -3.71 1.23
N PRO A 47 15.64 -2.53 0.73
CA PRO A 47 14.26 -2.08 0.81
C PRO A 47 13.33 -3.00 0.02
N ARG A 48 12.05 -3.05 0.42
CA ARG A 48 11.03 -3.86 -0.26
C ARG A 48 10.79 -3.45 -1.72
N SER A 49 11.09 -2.20 -2.05
CA SER A 49 11.02 -1.62 -3.40
C SER A 49 12.41 -1.11 -3.75
N THR A 50 13.21 -1.98 -4.37
CA THR A 50 14.59 -1.68 -4.76
C THR A 50 14.63 -0.85 -6.04
N GLY A 51 15.82 -0.34 -6.39
CA GLY A 51 16.02 0.30 -7.69
C GLY A 51 15.82 -0.66 -8.88
N ALA A 52 16.08 -1.96 -8.69
CA ALA A 52 15.84 -2.96 -9.72
C ALA A 52 14.33 -3.16 -9.99
N ASP A 53 13.51 -3.08 -8.94
CA ASP A 53 12.05 -3.12 -9.07
C ASP A 53 11.54 -1.92 -9.87
N ALA A 54 12.08 -0.72 -9.60
CA ALA A 54 11.71 0.49 -10.33
C ALA A 54 12.06 0.43 -11.84
N ILE A 55 13.19 -0.21 -12.20
CA ILE A 55 13.55 -0.44 -13.60
C ILE A 55 12.54 -1.38 -14.26
N ARG A 56 12.19 -2.48 -13.58
CA ARG A 56 11.18 -3.43 -14.09
C ARG A 56 9.81 -2.78 -14.26
N ASP A 57 9.42 -1.91 -13.34
CA ASP A 57 8.18 -1.14 -13.45
C ASP A 57 8.18 -0.29 -14.73
N LEU A 58 9.31 0.37 -15.03
CA LEU A 58 9.46 1.16 -16.26
C LEU A 58 9.36 0.31 -17.54
N GLU A 59 9.97 -0.89 -17.54
CA GLU A 59 9.88 -1.83 -18.66
C GLU A 59 8.43 -2.25 -18.92
N ILE A 60 7.68 -2.55 -17.85
CA ILE A 60 6.25 -2.90 -17.94
C ILE A 60 5.46 -1.71 -18.48
N PHE A 61 5.73 -0.49 -18.01
CA PHE A 61 5.09 0.70 -18.55
C PHE A 61 5.38 0.86 -20.05
N ASP A 62 6.64 0.77 -20.48
CA ASP A 62 7.00 0.87 -21.89
C ASP A 62 6.26 -0.17 -22.76
N GLU A 63 6.17 -1.43 -22.31
CA GLU A 63 5.41 -2.47 -23.01
C GLU A 63 3.93 -2.12 -23.16
N VAL A 64 3.30 -1.67 -22.06
CA VAL A 64 1.88 -1.26 -22.07
C VAL A 64 1.69 -0.07 -23.01
N PHE A 65 2.51 0.97 -22.90
CA PHE A 65 2.38 2.15 -23.73
C PHE A 65 2.54 1.84 -25.23
N ARG A 66 3.54 1.03 -25.62
CA ARG A 66 3.72 0.61 -27.03
C ARG A 66 2.53 -0.17 -27.60
N ARG A 67 1.73 -0.82 -26.74
CA ARG A 67 0.56 -1.60 -27.17
C ARG A 67 -0.68 -0.72 -27.36
N PHE A 68 -0.77 0.41 -26.68
CA PHE A 68 -1.98 1.24 -26.63
C PHE A 68 -1.82 2.63 -27.27
N VAL A 69 -0.59 3.05 -27.59
CA VAL A 69 -0.26 4.31 -28.28
C VAL A 69 0.39 3.99 -29.61
#